data_AF-A0AAP9YHR1-F1
#
_entry.id   AF-A0AAP9YHR1-F1
#
_cell.length_a   1.000
_cell.length_b   1.000
_cell.length_c   1.000
_cell.angle_alpha   90.00
_cell.angle_beta   90.00
_cell.angle_gamma   90.00
#
_symmetry.space_group_name_H-M   'P 1'
#
loop_
_entity.id
_entity.type
_entity.pdbx_description
1 polymer ?
#
loop_
_entity_poly.entity_id
_entity_poly.type
_entity_poly.pdbx_seq_one_letter_code
_entity_poly.pdbx_strand_id
1 'polypeptide(L)'
;MPEHKYTDGPWRVDSAFTRHAIKSPSHDIALVALSPQHEANAQLISAAPDLLQALEELDAMYARAWDTTDGGLHFSAESVAKFEAAHEKARAAIAKATGQA
;
A
#
# COMPACT_ATOMS: atom_id res chain seq x y z
N MET A 1 -5.44 -16.44 -17.06
CA MET A 1 -5.32 -15.34 -16.06
C MET A 1 -4.33 -15.83 -15.02
N PRO A 2 -3.22 -15.11 -14.75
CA PRO A 2 -2.35 -15.48 -13.64
C PRO A 2 -3.16 -15.51 -12.34
N GLU A 3 -2.94 -16.54 -11.53
CA GLU A 3 -3.63 -16.73 -10.26
C GLU A 3 -3.05 -15.74 -9.24
N HIS A 4 -3.74 -14.64 -8.97
CA HIS A 4 -3.39 -13.74 -7.87
C HIS A 4 -3.97 -14.28 -6.57
N LYS A 5 -3.12 -14.41 -5.53
CA LYS A 5 -3.51 -14.95 -4.22
C LYS A 5 -4.12 -13.89 -3.27
N TYR A 6 -4.35 -12.68 -3.78
CA TYR A 6 -4.87 -11.54 -3.01
C TYR A 6 -6.03 -10.88 -3.77
N THR A 7 -6.90 -10.19 -3.03
CA THR A 7 -8.01 -9.42 -3.61
C THR A 7 -7.52 -8.02 -4.01
N ASP A 8 -7.97 -7.50 -5.15
CA ASP A 8 -7.57 -6.17 -5.60
C ASP A 8 -8.26 -5.06 -4.79
N GLY A 9 -7.55 -3.94 -4.62
CA GLY A 9 -8.06 -2.69 -4.07
C GLY A 9 -8.93 -1.90 -5.06
N PRO A 10 -9.38 -0.69 -4.69
CA PRO A 10 -9.15 -0.01 -3.43
C PRO A 10 -10.09 -0.51 -2.33
N TRP A 11 -9.57 -0.62 -1.11
CA TRP A 11 -10.39 -0.94 0.06
C TRP A 11 -10.61 0.27 0.95
N ARG A 12 -11.74 0.27 1.66
CA ARG A 12 -12.14 1.35 2.57
C ARG A 12 -12.64 0.76 3.88
N VAL A 13 -12.37 1.48 4.97
CA VAL A 13 -13.00 1.20 6.27
C VAL A 13 -14.41 1.77 6.24
N ASP A 14 -15.39 0.94 6.52
CA ASP A 14 -16.75 1.34 6.84
C ASP A 14 -16.96 1.18 8.35
N SER A 15 -17.22 2.31 9.01
CA SER A 15 -17.51 2.40 10.44
C SER A 15 -19.00 2.50 10.75
N ALA A 16 -19.87 2.32 9.74
CA ALA A 16 -21.31 2.29 9.95
C ALA A 16 -21.69 1.01 10.71
N PHE A 17 -22.21 1.19 11.92
CA PHE A 17 -22.61 0.15 12.89
C PHE A 17 -21.48 -0.50 13.67
N THR A 18 -21.84 -1.36 14.61
CA THR A 18 -21.07 -1.94 15.73
C THR A 18 -19.81 -2.75 15.34
N ARG A 19 -19.24 -2.59 14.14
CA ARG A 19 -18.04 -3.28 13.63
C ARG A 19 -17.33 -2.40 12.60
N HIS A 20 -16.01 -2.54 12.48
CA HIS A 20 -15.29 -1.99 11.32
C HIS A 20 -15.31 -3.04 10.20
N ALA A 21 -15.94 -2.71 9.07
CA ALA A 21 -15.92 -3.54 7.88
C ALA A 21 -14.89 -3.00 6.88
N ILE A 22 -14.13 -3.89 6.26
CA ILE A 22 -13.27 -3.55 5.13
C ILE A 22 -14.04 -3.89 3.87
N LYS A 23 -14.30 -2.88 3.04
CA LYS A 23 -15.11 -3.01 1.83
C LYS A 23 -14.30 -2.79 0.58
N SER A 24 -14.51 -3.65 -0.40
CA SER A 24 -14.22 -3.34 -1.81
C SER A 24 -15.42 -2.61 -2.43
N PRO A 25 -15.33 -2.12 -3.67
CA PRO A 25 -16.48 -1.54 -4.35
C PRO A 25 -17.68 -2.50 -4.54
N SER A 26 -17.45 -3.82 -4.46
CA SER A 26 -18.47 -4.81 -4.81
C SER A 26 -18.96 -5.64 -3.61
N HIS A 27 -18.11 -5.94 -2.65
CA HIS A 27 -18.40 -6.84 -1.53
C HIS A 27 -17.55 -6.53 -0.29
N ASP A 28 -17.96 -7.06 0.86
CA ASP A 28 -17.19 -7.03 2.10
C ASP A 28 -15.97 -7.97 2.00
N ILE A 29 -14.80 -7.48 2.44
CA ILE A 29 -13.52 -8.18 2.40
C ILE A 29 -13.17 -8.78 3.77
N ALA A 30 -13.38 -8.02 4.84
CA ALA A 30 -13.08 -8.45 6.20
C ALA A 30 -13.96 -7.73 7.24
N LEU A 31 -14.15 -8.36 8.40
CA LEU A 31 -14.80 -7.77 9.57
C LEU A 31 -13.79 -7.71 10.72
N VAL A 32 -13.61 -6.54 11.31
CA VAL A 32 -12.74 -6.32 12.47
C VAL A 32 -13.59 -6.10 13.71
N ALA A 33 -13.25 -6.81 14.79
CA ALA A 33 -14.02 -6.83 16.04
C ALA A 33 -14.00 -5.45 16.77
N LEU A 34 -14.85 -5.29 17.80
CA LEU A 34 -14.96 -4.04 18.58
C LEU A 34 -13.82 -3.93 19.61
N SER A 35 -12.79 -3.15 19.30
CA SER A 35 -11.94 -2.51 20.31
C SER A 35 -11.21 -1.32 19.67
N PRO A 36 -10.75 -0.32 20.45
CA PRO A 36 -9.87 0.74 19.92
C PRO A 36 -8.61 0.18 19.25
N GLN A 37 -8.10 -0.97 19.71
CA GLN A 37 -6.99 -1.67 19.05
C GLN A 37 -7.35 -2.20 17.66
N HIS A 38 -8.64 -2.45 17.39
CA HIS A 38 -9.11 -2.94 16.11
C HIS A 38 -9.34 -1.83 15.06
N GLU A 39 -9.46 -0.56 15.47
CA GLU A 39 -9.50 0.56 14.52
C GLU A 39 -8.17 0.68 13.77
N ALA A 40 -7.04 0.61 14.49
CA ALA A 40 -5.71 0.57 13.91
C ALA A 40 -5.54 -0.63 12.96
N ASN A 41 -6.06 -1.81 13.34
CA ASN A 41 -6.05 -2.98 12.45
C ASN A 41 -6.92 -2.75 11.20
N ALA A 42 -8.08 -2.11 11.33
CA ALA A 42 -8.94 -1.82 10.19
C ALA A 42 -8.27 -0.85 9.20
N GLN A 43 -7.62 0.20 9.70
CA GLN A 43 -6.83 1.14 8.89
C GLN A 43 -5.71 0.40 8.14
N LEU A 44 -4.89 -0.38 8.87
CA LEU A 44 -3.80 -1.17 8.29
C LEU A 44 -4.30 -2.15 7.20
N ILE A 45 -5.36 -2.90 7.47
CA ILE A 45 -5.93 -3.84 6.51
C ILE A 45 -6.46 -3.10 5.28
N SER A 46 -7.16 -1.97 5.46
CA SER A 46 -7.68 -1.19 4.33
C SER A 46 -6.58 -0.60 3.43
N ALA A 47 -5.39 -0.36 3.99
CA ALA A 47 -4.23 0.15 3.28
C ALA A 47 -3.41 -0.94 2.60
N ALA A 48 -3.66 -2.23 2.86
CA ALA A 48 -2.85 -3.32 2.36
C ALA A 48 -2.65 -3.34 0.82
N PRO A 49 -3.67 -3.07 -0.02
CA PRO A 49 -3.47 -3.00 -1.47
C PRO A 49 -2.53 -1.85 -1.88
N ASP A 50 -2.72 -0.68 -1.27
CA ASP A 50 -1.93 0.52 -1.56
C ASP A 50 -0.46 0.33 -1.09
N LEU A 51 -0.27 -0.32 0.07
CA LEU A 51 1.04 -0.69 0.60
C LEU A 51 1.75 -1.72 -0.29
N LEU A 52 1.05 -2.76 -0.74
CA LEU A 52 1.61 -3.77 -1.63
C LEU A 52 2.08 -3.13 -2.94
N GLN A 53 1.23 -2.34 -3.57
CA GLN A 53 1.58 -1.63 -4.80
C GLN A 53 2.80 -0.72 -4.59
N ALA A 54 2.83 0.06 -3.51
CA ALA A 54 3.95 0.94 -3.22
C ALA A 54 5.27 0.17 -3.03
N LEU A 55 5.22 -0.99 -2.36
CA LEU A 55 6.39 -1.86 -2.18
C LEU A 55 6.87 -2.49 -3.49
N GLU A 56 5.95 -2.95 -4.34
CA GLU A 56 6.29 -3.48 -5.67
C GLU A 56 6.95 -2.40 -6.56
N GLU A 57 6.45 -1.17 -6.50
CA GLU A 57 7.04 -0.03 -7.24
C GLU A 57 8.44 0.33 -6.72
N LEU A 58 8.65 0.29 -5.40
CA LEU A 58 9.97 0.52 -4.79
C LEU A 58 10.94 -0.63 -5.12
N ASP A 59 10.51 -1.89 -5.05
CA ASP A 59 11.32 -3.07 -5.41
C ASP A 59 11.76 -3.01 -6.87
N ALA A 60 10.83 -2.72 -7.79
CA ALA A 60 11.15 -2.56 -9.21
C ALA A 60 12.13 -1.43 -9.49
N MET A 61 12.08 -0.35 -8.69
CA MET A 61 13.03 0.75 -8.78
C MET A 61 14.42 0.34 -8.28
N TYR A 62 14.49 -0.32 -7.12
CA TYR A 62 15.75 -0.86 -6.60
C TYR A 62 16.36 -1.90 -7.53
N ALA A 63 15.59 -2.82 -8.13
CA ALA A 63 16.10 -3.77 -9.11
C ALA A 63 16.79 -3.11 -10.33
N ARG A 64 16.50 -1.83 -10.60
CA ARG A 64 17.06 -1.05 -11.71
C ARG A 64 18.07 0.03 -11.28
N ALA A 65 18.27 0.22 -9.98
CA ALA A 65 19.21 1.20 -9.43
C ALA A 65 20.66 0.68 -9.33
N TRP A 66 20.87 -0.64 -9.49
CA TRP A 66 22.18 -1.31 -9.52
C TRP A 66 22.66 -1.54 -10.96
N ASP A 67 22.96 -0.47 -11.69
CA ASP A 67 23.91 -0.59 -12.81
C ASP A 67 25.30 -0.27 -12.28
N THR A 68 25.99 -1.32 -11.83
CA THR A 68 27.31 -1.21 -11.19
C THR A 68 28.39 -1.68 -12.16
N THR A 69 28.98 -0.75 -12.92
CA THR A 69 30.40 -0.88 -13.24
C THR A 69 31.27 -0.58 -12.01
N ASP A 70 30.80 0.29 -11.08
CA ASP A 70 31.67 0.84 -10.01
C ASP A 70 31.07 0.75 -8.59
N GLY A 71 29.98 0.00 -8.38
CA GLY A 71 29.36 -0.17 -7.05
C GLY A 71 28.62 1.05 -6.50
N GLY A 72 28.51 2.14 -7.27
CA GLY A 72 27.72 3.32 -6.93
C GLY A 72 26.26 3.19 -7.39
N LEU A 73 25.33 3.73 -6.60
CA LEU A 73 23.94 3.93 -7.00
C LEU A 73 23.88 5.01 -8.10
N HIS A 74 23.57 4.64 -9.35
CA HIS A 74 23.37 5.61 -10.43
C HIS A 74 21.88 5.94 -10.57
N PHE A 75 21.48 7.12 -10.09
CA PHE A 75 20.16 7.69 -10.36
C PHE A 75 20.25 8.61 -11.58
N SER A 76 19.68 8.18 -12.71
CA SER A 76 19.43 9.09 -13.82
C SER A 76 18.39 10.15 -13.43
N ALA A 77 18.40 11.33 -14.06
CA ALA A 77 17.38 12.36 -13.82
C ALA A 77 15.95 11.85 -14.08
N GLU A 78 15.78 10.92 -15.03
CA GLU A 78 14.50 10.26 -15.30
C GLU A 78 14.09 9.29 -14.17
N SER A 79 15.07 8.65 -13.52
CA SER A 79 14.86 7.77 -12.37
C SER A 79 14.43 8.55 -11.12
N VAL A 80 14.85 9.80 -10.97
CA VAL A 80 14.45 10.67 -9.84
C VAL A 80 12.94 10.88 -9.83
N ALA A 81 12.33 11.21 -10.99
CA ALA A 81 10.89 11.42 -11.06
C ALA A 81 10.08 10.14 -10.70
N LYS A 82 10.58 8.96 -11.10
CA LYS A 82 9.98 7.67 -10.77
C LYS A 82 10.13 7.35 -9.27
N PHE A 83 11.28 7.69 -8.69
CA PHE A 83 11.54 7.56 -7.26
C PHE A 83 10.58 8.42 -6.44
N GLU A 84 10.47 9.71 -6.75
CA GLU A 84 9.59 10.62 -6.02
C GLU A 84 8.12 10.17 -6.11
N ALA A 85 7.67 9.70 -7.28
CA ALA A 85 6.32 9.19 -7.44
C ALA A 85 6.05 7.93 -6.59
N ALA A 86 6.97 6.96 -6.59
CA ALA A 86 6.85 5.75 -5.77
C ALA A 86 6.92 6.08 -4.27
N HIS A 87 7.79 7.03 -3.89
CA HIS A 87 7.94 7.49 -2.51
C HIS A 87 6.68 8.21 -2.00
N GLU A 88 6.06 9.08 -2.81
CA GLU A 88 4.81 9.74 -2.43
C GLU A 88 3.65 8.74 -2.28
N LYS A 89 3.56 7.73 -3.16
CA LYS A 89 2.59 6.64 -3.02
C LYS A 89 2.82 5.84 -1.73
N ALA A 90 4.07 5.52 -1.41
CA ALA A 90 4.41 4.84 -0.15
C ALA A 90 4.00 5.69 1.07
N ARG A 91 4.29 7.00 1.05
CA ARG A 91 3.85 7.92 2.11
C ARG A 91 2.34 7.97 2.27
N ALA A 92 1.60 8.06 1.17
CA ALA A 92 0.14 8.07 1.20
C ALA A 92 -0.44 6.76 1.75
N ALA A 93 0.12 5.60 1.33
CA ALA A 93 -0.28 4.29 1.84
C ALA A 93 0.04 4.13 3.33
N ILE A 94 1.20 4.62 3.78
CA ILE A 94 1.57 4.65 5.21
C ILE A 94 0.62 5.54 6.00
N ALA A 95 0.33 6.75 5.53
CA ALA A 95 -0.61 7.65 6.18
C ALA A 95 -1.99 7.01 6.32
N LYS A 96 -2.47 6.29 5.29
CA LYS A 96 -3.72 5.54 5.37
C LYS A 96 -3.65 4.42 6.41
N ALA A 97 -2.55 3.68 6.45
CA ALA A 97 -2.35 2.59 7.41
C ALA A 97 -2.27 3.06 8.87
N THR A 98 -1.78 4.28 9.11
CA THR A 98 -1.62 4.88 10.43
C THR A 98 -2.78 5.81 10.84
N GLY A 99 -3.80 5.97 9.98
CA GLY A 99 -4.97 6.81 10.26
C GLY A 99 -4.71 8.31 10.12
N GLN A 100 -3.69 8.70 9.34
CA GLN A 100 -3.27 10.07 9.07
C GLN A 100 -3.68 10.58 7.68
N ALA A 101 -4.41 9.77 6.90
CA ALA A 101 -4.87 10.07 5.54
C ALA A 101 -6.27 10.70 5.48
#